data_AF-A0A2K0TZU9-F1
#
_entry.id   AF-A0A2K0TZU9-F1
#
_cell.length_a   1.000
_cell.length_b   1.000
_cell.length_c   1.000
_cell.angle_alpha   90.00
_cell.angle_beta   90.00
_cell.angle_gamma   90.00
#
_symmetry.space_group_name_H-M   'P 1'
#
loop_
_entity.id
_entity.type
_entity.pdbx_description
1 polymer ?
#
loop_
_entity_poly.entity_id
_entity_poly.type
_entity_poly.pdbx_seq_one_letter_code
_entity_poly.pdbx_strand_id
1 'polypeptide(L)'
;MLDMLDHQITSDTEAEKWELAVKWNQLRREFLPLDGGEAVNGDWAWGHDYANFGHFVDNYDAGYYSYIFSLVYTADVFNATFKLDPEDTANGRRYRHAVLAKGPSEDEMTILTQFLGRGLDVYAFSQELNP
;
A
#
# COMPACT_ATOMS: atom_id res chain seq x y z
N MET A 1 -7.05 -2.78 3.13
CA MET A 1 -7.41 -3.54 4.34
C MET A 1 -8.34 -4.71 4.04
N LEU A 2 -9.41 -4.53 3.25
CA LEU A 2 -10.25 -5.67 2.83
C LEU A 2 -9.41 -6.79 2.16
N ASP A 3 -8.46 -6.42 1.28
CA ASP A 3 -7.51 -7.36 0.65
C ASP A 3 -6.90 -8.37 1.66
N MET A 4 -6.23 -7.87 2.69
CA MET A 4 -5.60 -8.72 3.71
C MET A 4 -6.61 -9.55 4.51
N LEU A 5 -7.82 -9.01 4.72
CA LEU A 5 -8.85 -9.64 5.51
C LEU A 5 -9.49 -10.83 4.77
N ASP A 6 -9.75 -10.68 3.47
CA ASP A 6 -10.30 -11.74 2.62
C ASP A 6 -9.30 -12.91 2.49
N HIS A 7 -8.02 -12.60 2.29
CA HIS A 7 -6.95 -13.59 2.15
C HIS A 7 -6.48 -14.23 3.48
N GLN A 8 -7.11 -13.89 4.60
CA GLN A 8 -6.93 -14.58 5.88
C GLN A 8 -8.01 -15.63 6.17
N ILE A 9 -9.06 -15.70 5.33
CA ILE A 9 -10.12 -16.69 5.48
C ILE A 9 -9.56 -18.08 5.15
N THR A 10 -9.80 -19.05 6.03
CA THR A 10 -9.17 -20.38 5.94
C THR A 10 -10.11 -21.51 5.53
N SER A 11 -11.42 -21.21 5.41
CA SER A 11 -12.43 -22.22 5.03
C SER A 11 -13.67 -21.61 4.39
N ASP A 12 -14.36 -22.40 3.56
CA ASP A 12 -15.63 -22.01 2.94
C ASP A 12 -16.70 -21.67 3.98
N THR A 13 -16.77 -22.42 5.08
CA THR A 13 -17.71 -22.17 6.19
C THR A 13 -17.44 -20.85 6.90
N GLU A 14 -16.20 -20.38 6.91
CA GLU A 14 -15.85 -19.05 7.41
C GLU A 14 -16.23 -17.97 6.38
N ALA A 15 -15.92 -18.19 5.10
CA ALA A 15 -16.28 -17.30 4.00
C ALA A 15 -17.80 -17.06 3.92
N GLU A 16 -18.62 -18.11 4.04
CA GLU A 16 -20.09 -18.02 4.00
C GLU A 16 -20.67 -17.17 5.14
N LYS A 17 -19.95 -17.01 6.26
CA LYS A 17 -20.38 -16.15 7.38
C LYS A 17 -20.03 -14.67 7.13
N TRP A 18 -19.19 -14.39 6.14
CA TRP A 18 -18.84 -13.02 5.81
C TRP A 18 -19.92 -12.44 4.91
N GLU A 19 -20.69 -11.52 5.47
CA GLU A 19 -21.45 -10.56 4.67
C GLU A 19 -20.47 -9.57 4.03
N LEU A 20 -19.80 -9.98 2.95
CA LEU A 20 -18.68 -9.26 2.34
C LEU A 20 -19.05 -7.82 1.96
N ALA A 21 -20.28 -7.61 1.46
CA ALA A 21 -20.79 -6.27 1.16
C ALA A 21 -20.90 -5.39 2.41
N VAL A 22 -21.44 -5.93 3.50
CA VAL A 22 -21.54 -5.23 4.79
C VAL A 22 -20.15 -4.86 5.30
N LYS A 23 -19.22 -5.83 5.29
CA LYS A 23 -17.84 -5.60 5.73
C LYS A 23 -17.13 -4.54 4.89
N TRP A 24 -17.22 -4.63 3.57
CA TRP A 24 -16.64 -3.63 2.66
C TRP A 24 -17.18 -2.23 2.94
N ASN A 25 -18.50 -2.08 3.04
CA ASN A 25 -19.14 -0.78 3.24
C ASN A 25 -18.83 -0.19 4.62
N GLN A 26 -18.80 -1.01 5.67
CA GLN A 26 -18.40 -0.58 7.01
C GLN A 26 -16.94 -0.12 7.05
N LEU A 27 -16.02 -0.90 6.48
CA LEU A 27 -14.61 -0.51 6.38
C LEU A 27 -14.43 0.76 5.55
N ARG A 28 -15.13 0.86 4.42
CA ARG A 28 -15.09 2.07 3.59
C ARG A 28 -15.54 3.28 4.40
N ARG A 29 -16.63 3.17 5.16
CA ARG A 29 -17.15 4.26 6.01
C ARG A 29 -16.21 4.62 7.17
N GLU A 30 -15.54 3.64 7.75
CA GLU A 30 -14.60 3.84 8.85
C GLU A 30 -13.36 4.62 8.40
N PHE A 31 -12.77 4.24 7.26
CA PHE A 31 -11.51 4.82 6.78
C PHE A 31 -11.69 6.01 5.83
N LEU A 32 -12.80 6.06 5.12
CA LEU A 32 -13.16 7.17 4.23
C LEU A 32 -14.44 7.82 4.78
N PRO A 33 -14.47 9.15 4.99
CA PRO A 33 -15.65 9.87 5.46
C PRO A 33 -16.68 10.04 4.35
N LEU A 34 -16.98 8.97 3.62
CA LEU A 34 -17.97 8.91 2.55
C LEU A 34 -19.17 8.12 3.06
N ASP A 35 -20.36 8.67 2.87
CA ASP A 35 -21.61 7.95 3.13
C ASP A 35 -21.85 6.95 1.99
N GLY A 36 -22.25 5.73 2.34
CA GLY A 36 -22.64 4.68 1.41
C GLY A 36 -24.16 4.48 1.40
N GLY A 37 -24.56 3.26 1.06
CA GLY A 37 -25.97 2.90 0.98
C GLY A 37 -26.72 2.99 2.31
N GLU A 38 -26.00 2.81 3.42
CA GLU A 38 -26.51 2.89 4.78
C GLU A 38 -27.13 4.26 5.10
N ALA A 39 -26.66 5.33 4.48
CA ALA A 39 -27.16 6.68 4.75
C ALA A 39 -28.52 6.94 4.07
N VAL A 40 -28.89 6.13 3.08
CA VAL A 40 -30.15 6.28 2.34
C VAL A 40 -31.29 5.53 3.04
N ASN A 41 -31.05 4.28 3.46
CA ASN A 41 -32.10 3.41 3.99
C ASN A 41 -31.64 2.51 5.15
N GLY A 42 -30.42 2.68 5.67
CA GLY A 42 -29.85 1.83 6.73
C GLY A 42 -29.32 0.47 6.26
N ASP A 43 -29.34 0.18 4.97
CA ASP A 43 -28.89 -1.09 4.41
C ASP A 43 -27.38 -1.07 4.11
N TRP A 44 -26.62 -1.79 4.92
CA TRP A 44 -25.18 -1.95 4.75
C TRP A 44 -24.79 -2.94 3.63
N ALA A 45 -25.71 -3.78 3.17
CA ALA A 45 -25.45 -4.72 2.08
C ALA A 45 -25.61 -4.05 0.70
N TRP A 46 -26.13 -2.82 0.63
CA TRP A 46 -26.30 -2.11 -0.64
C TRP A 46 -24.96 -1.61 -1.18
N GLY A 47 -24.59 -2.09 -2.37
CA GLY A 47 -23.35 -1.73 -3.08
C GLY A 47 -22.27 -2.80 -2.99
N HIS A 48 -21.66 -3.13 -4.13
CA HIS A 48 -20.67 -4.21 -4.26
C HIS A 48 -19.40 -3.73 -4.97
N ASP A 49 -18.90 -2.54 -4.64
CA ASP A 49 -17.77 -1.93 -5.35
C ASP A 49 -16.50 -2.79 -5.32
N TYR A 50 -16.34 -3.63 -4.30
CA TYR A 50 -15.27 -4.63 -4.21
C TYR A 50 -15.27 -5.60 -5.40
N ALA A 51 -16.41 -5.88 -6.02
CA ALA A 51 -16.50 -6.74 -7.21
C ALA A 51 -15.90 -6.10 -8.47
N ASN A 52 -15.77 -4.76 -8.48
CA ASN A 52 -15.09 -4.03 -9.55
C ASN A 52 -13.59 -3.86 -9.27
N PHE A 53 -13.09 -4.38 -8.15
CA PHE A 53 -11.72 -4.19 -7.72
C PHE A 53 -10.88 -5.44 -7.96
N GLY A 54 -10.39 -5.58 -9.20
CA GLY A 54 -9.70 -6.78 -9.66
C GLY A 54 -8.38 -7.12 -8.96
N HIS A 55 -7.78 -6.19 -8.20
CA HIS A 55 -6.52 -6.44 -7.49
C HIS A 55 -6.63 -7.58 -6.46
N PHE A 56 -7.83 -7.89 -5.97
CA PHE A 56 -8.03 -9.01 -5.05
C PHE A 56 -7.83 -10.39 -5.69
N VAL A 57 -7.88 -10.49 -7.02
CA VAL A 57 -7.93 -11.80 -7.72
C VAL A 57 -6.95 -11.91 -8.88
N ASP A 58 -6.14 -10.88 -9.14
CA ASP A 58 -5.19 -10.84 -10.26
C ASP A 58 -3.75 -10.66 -9.77
N ASN A 59 -3.10 -11.73 -9.32
CA ASN A 59 -1.67 -11.82 -8.93
C ASN A 59 -1.18 -10.76 -7.92
N TYR A 60 -2.09 -9.98 -7.36
CA TYR A 60 -1.89 -8.91 -6.36
C TYR A 60 -2.74 -9.19 -5.12
N ASP A 61 -3.29 -10.40 -5.01
CA ASP A 61 -3.98 -10.93 -3.84
C ASP A 61 -3.09 -10.80 -2.60
N ALA A 62 -3.65 -10.26 -1.52
CA ALA A 62 -2.93 -9.90 -0.30
C ALA A 62 -1.70 -8.99 -0.54
N GLY A 63 -1.63 -8.30 -1.68
CA GLY A 63 -0.50 -7.49 -2.10
C GLY A 63 -0.84 -6.01 -2.26
N TYR A 64 -2.11 -5.59 -2.16
CA TYR A 64 -2.51 -4.22 -2.47
C TYR A 64 -1.89 -3.18 -1.52
N TYR A 65 -1.57 -3.58 -0.29
CA TYR A 65 -0.89 -2.71 0.67
C TYR A 65 0.54 -2.32 0.23
N SER A 66 1.15 -3.09 -0.68
CA SER A 66 2.50 -2.82 -1.19
C SER A 66 2.62 -1.44 -1.84
N TYR A 67 1.55 -0.92 -2.48
CA TYR A 67 1.56 0.43 -3.04
C TYR A 67 1.88 1.51 -2.00
N ILE A 68 1.29 1.41 -0.80
CA ILE A 68 1.55 2.37 0.28
C ILE A 68 2.97 2.19 0.82
N PHE A 69 3.44 0.95 0.99
CA PHE A 69 4.83 0.71 1.41
C PHE A 69 5.84 1.24 0.39
N SER A 70 5.60 1.05 -0.92
CA SER A 70 6.46 1.62 -1.97
C SER A 70 6.53 3.14 -1.90
N LEU A 71 5.42 3.83 -1.55
CA LEU A 71 5.44 5.28 -1.33
C LEU A 71 6.28 5.66 -0.10
N VAL A 72 6.18 4.90 1.00
CA VAL A 72 7.00 5.11 2.20
C VAL A 72 8.49 4.98 1.87
N TYR A 73 8.87 3.94 1.14
CA TYR A 73 10.27 3.70 0.75
C TYR A 73 10.79 4.80 -0.16
N THR A 74 9.99 5.16 -1.17
CA THR A 74 10.37 6.17 -2.16
C THR A 74 10.48 7.55 -1.51
N ALA A 75 9.59 7.90 -0.58
CA ALA A 75 9.63 9.18 0.12
C ALA A 75 10.92 9.32 0.93
N ASP A 76 11.36 8.29 1.65
CA ASP A 76 12.61 8.35 2.42
C ASP A 76 13.84 8.43 1.51
N VAL A 77 13.89 7.61 0.45
CA VAL A 77 14.96 7.65 -0.56
C VAL A 77 15.05 9.02 -1.22
N PHE A 78 13.92 9.57 -1.64
CA PHE A 78 13.83 10.89 -2.27
C PHE A 78 14.27 11.99 -1.30
N ASN A 79 13.71 11.99 -0.09
CA ASN A 79 14.02 13.02 0.90
C ASN A 79 15.50 13.01 1.33
N ALA A 80 16.09 11.83 1.48
CA ALA A 80 17.49 11.68 1.88
C ALA A 80 18.49 11.98 0.75
N THR A 81 18.11 11.79 -0.51
CA THR A 81 19.07 11.79 -1.64
C THR A 81 18.80 12.88 -2.67
N PHE A 82 17.54 13.10 -3.03
CA PHE A 82 17.16 13.88 -4.22
C PHE A 82 16.44 15.19 -3.88
N LYS A 83 16.00 15.42 -2.63
CA LYS A 83 15.23 16.62 -2.24
C LYS A 83 15.93 17.95 -2.54
N LEU A 84 17.26 18.00 -2.35
CA LEU A 84 18.04 19.22 -2.57
C LEU A 84 18.30 19.49 -4.05
N ASP A 85 18.57 18.44 -4.83
CA ASP A 85 18.80 18.51 -6.27
C ASP A 85 18.31 17.19 -6.93
N PRO A 86 17.08 17.18 -7.46
CA PRO A 86 16.51 15.98 -8.08
C PRO A 86 17.23 15.53 -9.35
N GLU A 87 17.99 16.43 -9.99
CA GLU A 87 18.69 16.16 -11.26
C GLU A 87 20.17 15.84 -11.05
N ASP A 88 20.64 15.71 -9.80
CA ASP A 88 22.03 15.38 -9.49
C ASP A 88 22.44 14.03 -10.11
N THR A 89 23.33 14.11 -11.11
CA THR A 89 23.78 12.94 -11.87
C THR A 89 24.63 11.96 -11.04
N ALA A 90 25.31 12.42 -10.00
CA ALA A 90 26.07 11.56 -9.10
C ALA A 90 25.13 10.74 -8.22
N ASN A 91 24.10 11.37 -7.66
CA ASN A 91 23.05 10.70 -6.90
C ASN A 91 22.25 9.72 -7.78
N GLY A 92 21.91 10.11 -9.01
CA GLY A 92 21.25 9.23 -9.98
C GLY A 92 22.10 7.99 -10.32
N ARG A 93 23.41 8.15 -10.57
CA ARG A 93 24.33 7.02 -10.80
C ARG A 93 24.43 6.12 -9.58
N ARG A 94 24.53 6.70 -8.38
CA ARG A 94 24.58 5.94 -7.12
C ARG A 94 23.32 5.09 -6.94
N TYR A 95 22.13 5.67 -7.11
CA TYR A 95 20.86 4.96 -7.01
C TYR A 95 20.74 3.83 -8.04
N ARG A 96 21.14 4.07 -9.30
CA ARG A 96 21.16 3.04 -10.35
C ARG A 96 21.98 1.81 -9.93
N HIS A 97 23.19 2.01 -9.41
CA HIS A 97 24.08 0.88 -9.09
C HIS A 97 23.77 0.22 -7.75
N ALA A 98 23.37 1.01 -6.76
CA ALA A 98 23.13 0.51 -5.42
C ALA A 98 21.74 -0.12 -5.27
N VAL A 99 20.73 0.40 -5.97
CA VAL A 99 19.34 -0.06 -5.84
C VAL A 99 18.91 -0.84 -7.09
N LEU A 100 18.83 -0.17 -8.24
CA LEU A 100 18.20 -0.76 -9.44
C LEU A 100 18.98 -1.96 -10.01
N ALA A 101 20.30 -1.88 -10.04
CA ALA A 101 21.15 -2.92 -10.62
C ALA A 101 21.15 -4.23 -9.83
N LYS A 102 20.67 -4.23 -8.57
CA LYS A 102 20.56 -5.45 -7.76
C LYS A 102 19.37 -6.30 -8.18
N GLY A 103 18.30 -5.71 -8.70
CA GLY A 103 17.07 -6.43 -9.02
C GLY A 103 16.61 -7.33 -7.86
N PRO A 104 16.13 -8.55 -8.12
CA PRO A 104 15.69 -9.48 -7.08
C PRO A 104 16.85 -10.30 -6.44
N SER A 105 18.11 -9.95 -6.70
CA SER A 105 19.27 -10.74 -6.23
C SER A 105 19.60 -10.53 -4.75
N GLU A 106 19.07 -9.48 -4.13
CA GLU A 106 19.30 -9.09 -2.74
C GLU A 106 17.99 -8.60 -2.14
N ASP A 107 17.81 -8.80 -0.83
CA ASP A 107 16.62 -8.36 -0.11
C ASP A 107 16.45 -6.83 -0.15
N GLU A 108 15.21 -6.38 -0.36
CA GLU A 108 14.89 -4.96 -0.56
C GLU A 108 15.31 -4.09 0.64
N MET A 109 15.01 -4.55 1.86
CA MET A 109 15.36 -3.79 3.07
C MET A 109 16.86 -3.72 3.29
N THR A 110 17.58 -4.77 2.88
CA THR A 110 19.04 -4.77 2.88
C THR A 110 19.60 -3.74 1.89
N ILE A 111 19.08 -3.71 0.65
CA ILE A 111 19.45 -2.72 -0.37
C ILE A 111 19.21 -1.30 0.14
N LEU A 112 18.00 -1.02 0.67
CA LEU A 112 17.63 0.31 1.15
C LEU A 112 18.48 0.74 2.34
N THR A 113 18.77 -0.17 3.28
CA THR A 113 19.62 0.14 4.44
C THR A 113 21.04 0.47 4.02
N GLN A 114 21.62 -0.29 3.08
CA GLN A 114 22.94 -0.01 2.52
C GLN A 114 22.96 1.31 1.75
N PHE A 115 21.92 1.60 0.97
CA PHE A 115 21.81 2.83 0.20
C PHE A 115 21.62 4.08 1.07
N LEU A 116 20.78 4.02 2.10
CA LEU A 116 20.53 5.15 3.00
C LEU A 116 21.66 5.31 4.04
N GLY A 117 22.44 4.26 4.29
CA GLY A 117 23.44 4.21 5.37
C GLY A 117 22.82 4.14 6.77
N ARG A 118 21.50 3.94 6.84
CA ARG A 118 20.68 3.81 8.06
C ARG A 118 19.44 2.98 7.74
N GLY A 119 18.70 2.59 8.78
CA GLY A 119 17.37 2.03 8.59
C GLY A 119 16.41 3.01 7.93
N LEU A 120 15.37 2.46 7.30
CA LEU A 120 14.28 3.22 6.69
C LEU A 120 13.57 4.10 7.73
N ASP A 121 13.34 5.37 7.39
CA ASP A 121 12.49 6.28 8.14
C ASP A 121 11.06 6.25 7.57
N VAL A 122 10.18 5.51 8.25
CA VAL A 122 8.78 5.35 7.84
C VAL A 122 7.95 6.64 7.96
N TYR A 123 8.46 7.67 8.64
CA TYR A 123 7.76 8.94 8.82
C TYR A 123 8.11 9.97 7.73
N ALA A 124 9.08 9.68 6.86
CA ALA A 124 9.42 10.56 5.74
C ALA A 124 8.21 10.83 4.83
N PHE A 125 7.36 9.82 4.61
CA PHE A 125 6.14 9.96 3.82
C PHE A 125 5.09 10.87 4.48
N SER A 126 4.98 10.85 5.81
CA SER A 126 4.03 11.71 6.53
C SER A 126 4.29 13.20 6.31
N GLN A 127 5.55 13.58 6.05
CA GLN A 127 5.92 14.97 5.73
C GLN A 127 5.43 15.40 4.35
N GLU A 128 5.28 14.47 3.40
CA GLU A 128 4.76 14.74 2.05
C GLU A 128 3.23 14.90 2.03
N LEU A 129 2.52 14.33 3.03
CA LEU A 129 1.06 14.37 3.09
C LEU A 129 0.49 15.72 3.57
N ASN A 130 1.31 16.56 4.19
CA ASN A 130 0.93 17.88 4.68
C ASN A 130 1.90 18.95 4.13
N PRO A 131 1.76 19.33 2.84
CA PRO A 131 2.65 20.29 2.18
C PRO A 131 2.52 21.73 2.72
#